data_AF-D4F5G7-F1
#
_entry.id   AF-D4F5G7-F1
#
_cell.length_a   1.000
_cell.length_b   1.000
_cell.length_c   1.000
_cell.angle_alpha   90.00
_cell.angle_beta   90.00
_cell.angle_gamma   90.00
#
_symmetry.space_group_name_H-M   'P 1'
#
loop_
_entity.id
_entity.type
_entity.pdbx_description
1 polymer ?
#
loop_
_entity_poly.entity_id
_entity_poly.type
_entity_poly.pdbx_seq_one_letter_code
_entity_poly.pdbx_strand_id
1 'polypeptide(L)' 'SEPPNAAFSTNTMDFLASSIAMMESQGRNISARDVQGNMTAQQRALFNERLAYYRQQYTEEALA' A
#
# COMPACT_ATOMS: atom_id res chain seq x y z
N SER A 1 16.08 3.07 -23.96
CA SER A 1 15.52 3.64 -22.73
C SER A 1 14.17 3.02 -22.49
N GLU A 2 14.06 2.13 -21.51
CA GLU A 2 12.75 1.59 -21.09
C GLU A 2 11.86 2.73 -20.59
N PRO A 3 10.54 2.71 -20.86
CA PRO A 3 9.66 3.75 -20.38
C PRO A 3 9.64 3.74 -18.84
N PRO A 4 9.66 4.91 -18.17
CA PRO A 4 9.71 5.02 -16.71
C PRO A 4 8.50 4.40 -15.99
N ASN A 5 7.47 3.95 -16.71
CA ASN A 5 6.26 3.35 -16.17
C ASN A 5 6.39 1.87 -15.76
N ALA A 6 7.44 1.16 -16.16
CA ALA A 6 7.64 -0.25 -15.80
C ALA A 6 8.36 -0.46 -14.46
N ALA A 7 8.95 0.61 -13.88
CA ALA A 7 9.77 0.54 -12.66
C ALA A 7 9.00 0.81 -11.36
N PHE A 8 7.66 0.91 -11.40
CA PHE A 8 6.81 0.77 -10.21
C PHE A 8 6.73 -0.72 -9.84
N SER A 9 7.87 -1.22 -9.41
CA SER A 9 8.10 -2.60 -8.98
C SER A 9 7.26 -2.95 -7.75
N THR A 10 7.05 -4.25 -7.51
CA THR A 10 6.39 -4.80 -6.31
C THR A 10 6.86 -4.11 -5.01
N ASN A 11 8.15 -3.77 -4.93
CA ASN A 11 8.76 -3.07 -3.79
C ASN A 11 8.13 -1.69 -3.52
N THR A 12 7.74 -0.94 -4.56
CA THR A 12 7.09 0.35 -4.38
C THR A 12 5.67 0.19 -3.83
N MET A 13 4.95 -0.84 -4.26
CA MET A 13 3.59 -1.12 -3.78
C MET A 13 3.61 -1.64 -2.35
N ASP A 14 4.57 -2.50 -2.00
CA ASP A 14 4.78 -2.96 -0.62
C ASP A 14 5.13 -1.81 0.33
N PHE A 15 5.99 -0.88 -0.11
CA PHE A 15 6.34 0.31 0.68
C PHE A 15 5.12 1.22 0.92
N LEU A 16 4.32 1.48 -0.12
CA LEU A 16 3.12 2.30 0.01
C LEU A 16 2.05 1.63 0.89
N ALA A 17 1.85 0.32 0.71
CA ALA A 17 0.87 -0.45 1.47
C ALA A 17 1.22 -0.52 2.96
N SER A 18 2.47 -0.83 3.30
CA SER A 18 2.95 -0.86 4.68
C SER A 18 2.89 0.50 5.35
N SER A 19 3.31 1.57 4.66
CA SER A 19 3.24 2.94 5.18
C SER A 19 1.81 3.37 5.48
N ILE A 20 0.85 3.06 4.61
CA ILE A 20 -0.57 3.39 4.84
C ILE A 20 -1.12 2.60 6.02
N ALA A 21 -0.90 1.28 6.07
CA ALA A 21 -1.37 0.45 7.17
C ALA A 21 -0.79 0.89 8.53
N MET A 22 0.49 1.28 8.56
CA MET A 22 1.12 1.85 9.75
C MET A 22 0.50 3.19 10.15
N MET A 23 0.24 4.08 9.21
CA MET A 23 -0.38 5.37 9.52
C MET A 23 -1.83 5.22 9.98
N GLU A 24 -2.57 4.25 9.44
CA GLU A 24 -3.91 3.87 9.90
C GLU A 24 -3.88 3.34 11.34
N SER A 25 -2.93 2.47 11.70
CA SER A 25 -2.80 1.95 13.07
C SER A 25 -2.44 3.05 14.08
N GLN A 26 -1.76 4.11 13.65
CA GLN A 26 -1.48 5.30 14.44
C GLN A 26 -2.66 6.30 14.54
N GLY A 27 -3.83 5.96 13.97
CA GLY A 27 -5.02 6.81 14.00
C GLY A 27 -4.96 8.01 13.04
N ARG A 28 -4.03 8.03 12.09
CA ARG A 28 -3.97 9.08 11.06
C ARG A 28 -4.94 8.73 9.94
N ASN A 29 -5.87 9.63 9.64
CA ASN A 29 -6.83 9.44 8.57
C ASN A 29 -6.16 9.67 7.21
N ILE A 30 -5.63 8.61 6.62
CA ILE A 30 -5.06 8.64 5.26
C ILE A 30 -5.97 7.85 4.35
N SER A 31 -6.50 8.52 3.33
CA SER A 31 -7.31 7.86 2.32
C SER A 31 -6.41 7.09 1.36
N ALA A 32 -6.37 5.75 1.49
CA ALA A 32 -5.74 4.87 0.51
C ALA A 32 -6.21 5.15 -0.93
N ARG A 33 -7.44 5.68 -1.07
CA ARG A 33 -8.04 6.13 -2.33
C ARG A 33 -7.27 7.27 -3.02
N ASP A 34 -6.64 8.17 -2.27
CA ASP A 34 -5.85 9.28 -2.83
C ASP A 34 -4.55 8.76 -3.44
N VAL A 35 -3.98 7.70 -2.85
CA VAL A 35 -2.75 7.06 -3.33
C VAL A 35 -3.00 6.20 -4.57
N GLN A 36 -4.19 5.63 -4.70
CA GLN A 36 -4.62 4.86 -5.87
C GLN A 36 -4.89 5.71 -7.12
N GLY A 37 -5.02 7.03 -6.98
CA GLY A 37 -5.32 7.95 -8.09
C GLY A 37 -4.25 7.96 -9.19
N ASN A 38 -2.99 7.72 -8.82
CA ASN A 38 -1.85 7.68 -9.75
C ASN A 38 -1.47 6.26 -10.21
N MET A 39 -2.19 5.23 -9.76
CA MET A 39 -1.89 3.83 -10.06
C MET A 39 -2.64 3.33 -11.29
N THR A 40 -1.98 2.52 -12.11
CA THR A 40 -2.64 1.69 -13.12
C THR A 40 -3.52 0.62 -12.44
N ALA A 41 -4.43 -0.01 -13.19
CA ALA A 41 -5.29 -1.06 -12.65
C ALA A 41 -4.50 -2.23 -12.04
N GLN A 42 -3.41 -2.63 -12.69
CA GLN A 42 -2.54 -3.72 -12.21
C GLN A 42 -1.80 -3.34 -10.92
N GLN A 43 -1.28 -2.11 -10.85
CA GLN A 43 -0.63 -1.58 -9.66
C GLN A 43 -1.61 -1.43 -8.49
N ARG A 44 -2.83 -1.00 -8.77
CA ARG A 44 -3.91 -0.89 -7.78
C ARG A 44 -4.29 -2.25 -7.21
N ALA A 45 -4.38 -3.28 -8.05
CA ALA A 45 -4.67 -4.64 -7.59
C ALA A 45 -3.57 -5.15 -6.65
N LEU A 46 -2.30 -5.01 -7.05
CA LEU A 46 -1.16 -5.41 -6.23
C LEU A 46 -1.09 -4.61 -4.91
N PHE A 47 -1.27 -3.29 -4.97
CA PHE A 47 -1.31 -2.42 -3.79
C PHE A 47 -2.42 -2.83 -2.81
N ASN A 48 -3.62 -3.17 -3.30
CA ASN A 48 -4.73 -3.60 -2.45
C ASN A 48 -4.45 -4.93 -1.75
N GLU A 49 -3.87 -5.89 -2.46
CA GLU A 49 -3.47 -7.18 -1.89
C GLU A 49 -2.47 -6.99 -0.74
N ARG A 50 -1.44 -6.16 -0.98
CA ARG A 50 -0.42 -5.86 0.04
C ARG A 50 -0.97 -5.04 1.20
N LEU A 51 -1.86 -4.09 0.94
CA LEU A 51 -2.48 -3.28 2.00
C LEU A 51 -3.34 -4.14 2.93
N ALA A 52 -4.07 -5.11 2.39
CA ALA A 52 -4.83 -6.06 3.20
C ALA A 52 -3.90 -6.90 4.09
N TYR A 53 -2.77 -7.38 3.56
CA TYR A 53 -1.77 -8.11 4.32
C TYR A 53 -1.20 -7.29 5.50
N TYR A 54 -0.73 -6.06 5.25
CA TYR A 54 -0.17 -5.22 6.31
C TYR A 54 -1.19 -4.78 7.35
N ARG A 55 -2.45 -4.51 6.95
CA ARG A 55 -3.53 -4.21 7.91
C ARG A 55 -3.77 -5.37 8.89
N GLN A 56 -3.75 -6.61 8.40
CA GLN A 56 -3.88 -7.79 9.25
C GLN A 56 -2.71 -7.87 10.23
N GLN A 57 -1.48 -7.73 9.74
CA GLN A 57 -0.27 -7.76 10.58
C GLN A 57 -0.31 -6.70 11.69
N TYR A 58 -0.61 -5.44 11.38
CA TYR A 58 -0.72 -4.40 12.40
C TYR A 58 -1.89 -4.60 13.37
N THR A 59 -2.96 -5.29 12.94
CA THR A 59 -4.07 -5.65 13.84
C THR A 59 -3.66 -6.77 14.79
N GLU A 60 -2.95 -7.78 14.29
CA GLU A 60 -2.41 -8.90 15.09
C GLU A 60 -1.32 -8.42 16.06
N GLU A 61 -0.42 -7.54 15.63
CA GLU A 61 0.61 -6.93 16.47
C GLU A 61 0.03 -6.00 17.55
N ALA A 62 -1.08 -5.32 17.29
CA ALA A 62 -1.75 -4.49 18.29
C ALA A 62 -2.53 -5.30 19.35
N LEU A 63 -2.80 -6.58 19.09
CA LEU A 63 -3.50 -7.50 19.99
C LEU A 63 -2.55 -8.43 20.77
N ALA A 64 -1.24 -8.42 20.44
CA ALA A 64 -0.19 -9.19 21.11
C ALA A 64 0.42 -8.43 22.29
#